data_AF-A0A5N3P969-F1
#
_entry.id   AF-A0A5N3P969-F1
#
_cell.length_a   1.000
_cell.length_b   1.000
_cell.length_c   1.000
_cell.angle_alpha   90.00
_cell.angle_beta   90.00
_cell.angle_gamma   90.00
#
_symmetry.space_group_name_H-M   'P 1'
#
loop_
_entity.id
_entity.type
_entity.pdbx_description
1 polymer ?
#
loop_
_entity_poly.entity_id
_entity_poly.type
_entity_poly.pdbx_seq_one_letter_code
_entity_poly.pdbx_strand_id
1 'polypeptide(L)'
;MKDGTSTSRGKKRVEELADKFAAGLLMPRYLLEARAKPDGDIVGWLNRTATEFGVSAVSLKWRLKTMGWIDEAQVDAIQDSDLRHNGGMMPLGQTPLLLSRKFLEAVSEGFDRGAISVRKVARILELTVDGLGELMDAHGVKRNFDF
;
A
#
# COMPACT_ATOMS: atom_id res chain seq x y z
N MET A 1 33.08 4.81 26.94
CA MET A 1 31.63 4.72 26.65
C MET A 1 31.47 4.51 25.16
N LYS A 2 30.89 3.37 24.74
CA LYS A 2 30.55 3.07 23.34
C LYS A 2 29.05 2.81 23.32
N ASP A 3 28.27 3.77 22.86
CA ASP A 3 26.84 3.59 22.65
C ASP A 3 26.41 4.32 21.37
N GLY A 4 25.56 3.66 20.57
CA GLY A 4 24.55 4.39 19.79
C GLY A 4 24.41 4.18 18.28
N THR A 5 24.84 3.09 17.64
CA THR A 5 24.58 2.96 16.17
C THR A 5 24.23 1.56 15.63
N SER A 6 23.96 0.57 16.47
CA SER A 6 23.77 -0.83 16.00
C SER A 6 22.32 -1.24 15.71
N THR A 7 21.30 -0.43 16.01
CA THR A 7 19.89 -0.86 16.01
C THR A 7 19.23 -0.92 14.62
N SER A 8 19.60 -0.04 13.68
CA SER A 8 18.95 0.03 12.36
C SER A 8 19.43 -1.04 11.38
N ARG A 9 20.74 -1.28 11.33
CA ARG A 9 21.35 -2.23 10.39
C ARG A 9 21.03 -3.68 10.74
N GLY A 10 20.99 -4.01 12.03
CA GLY A 10 20.57 -5.32 12.51
C GLY A 10 19.11 -5.61 12.18
N LYS A 11 18.23 -4.62 12.41
CA LYS A 11 16.80 -4.73 12.11
C LYS A 11 16.53 -4.96 10.61
N LYS A 12 17.19 -4.19 9.74
CA LYS A 12 17.08 -4.36 8.28
C LYS A 12 17.46 -5.77 7.83
N ARG A 13 18.54 -6.33 8.39
CA ARG A 13 18.98 -7.70 8.05
C ARG A 13 17.97 -8.76 8.48
N VAL A 14 17.33 -8.58 9.64
CA VAL A 14 16.28 -9.51 10.13
C VAL A 14 15.05 -9.44 9.23
N GLU A 15 14.63 -8.24 8.84
CA GLU A 15 13.53 -8.04 7.88
C GLU A 15 13.82 -8.70 6.53
N GLU A 16 15.01 -8.47 5.96
CA GLU A 16 15.43 -9.13 4.70
C GLU A 16 15.44 -10.66 4.79
N LEU A 17 15.84 -11.22 5.94
CA LEU A 17 15.82 -12.67 6.15
C LEU A 17 14.39 -13.19 6.31
N ALA A 18 13.53 -12.46 7.01
CA ALA A 18 12.11 -12.80 7.17
C ALA A 18 11.39 -12.75 5.81
N ASP A 19 11.64 -11.74 4.99
CA ASP A 19 11.07 -11.62 3.65
C ASP A 19 11.54 -12.77 2.75
N LYS A 20 12.83 -13.13 2.78
CA LYS A 20 13.36 -14.28 2.03
C LYS A 20 12.75 -15.59 2.50
N PHE A 21 12.57 -15.76 3.81
CA PHE A 21 11.93 -16.93 4.39
C PHE A 21 10.47 -17.04 3.95
N ALA A 22 9.69 -15.97 4.13
CA ALA A 22 8.29 -15.92 3.73
C ALA A 22 8.13 -16.15 2.22
N ALA A 23 8.97 -15.53 1.40
CA ALA A 23 8.96 -15.74 -0.04
C ALA A 23 9.31 -17.19 -0.42
N GLY A 24 10.21 -17.85 0.31
CA GLY A 24 10.52 -19.27 0.13
C GLY A 24 9.35 -20.19 0.45
N LEU A 25 8.61 -19.88 1.52
CA LEU A 25 7.48 -20.65 2.00
C LEU A 25 6.22 -20.45 1.12
N LEU A 26 5.91 -19.19 0.78
CA LEU A 26 4.71 -18.81 0.03
C LEU A 26 4.88 -19.00 -1.48
N MET A 27 6.10 -18.86 -1.99
CA MET A 27 6.43 -19.03 -3.40
C MET A 27 7.59 -20.03 -3.58
N PRO A 28 7.37 -21.33 -3.28
CA PRO A 28 8.39 -22.35 -3.40
C PRO A 28 8.90 -22.47 -4.84
N ARG A 29 10.23 -22.64 -4.96
CA ARG A 29 10.91 -22.74 -6.26
C ARG A 29 10.30 -23.83 -7.15
N TYR A 30 10.06 -25.02 -6.61
CA TYR A 30 9.54 -26.14 -7.38
C TYR A 30 8.12 -25.90 -7.95
N LEU A 31 7.28 -25.14 -7.24
CA LEU A 31 5.95 -24.76 -7.75
C LEU A 31 6.05 -23.72 -8.87
N LEU A 32 7.00 -22.78 -8.74
CA LEU A 32 7.26 -21.82 -9.80
C LEU A 32 7.89 -22.49 -11.02
N GLU A 33 8.84 -23.41 -10.85
CA GLU A 33 9.47 -24.19 -11.92
C GLU A 33 8.48 -25.10 -12.67
N ALA A 34 7.47 -25.63 -11.97
CA ALA A 34 6.38 -26.35 -12.59
C ALA A 34 5.48 -25.45 -13.46
N ARG A 35 5.44 -24.14 -13.19
CA ARG A 35 4.86 -23.15 -14.09
C ARG A 35 5.92 -22.79 -15.14
N ALA A 36 5.59 -22.98 -16.42
CA ALA A 36 6.45 -22.49 -17.49
C ALA A 36 6.83 -21.02 -17.22
N LYS A 37 8.12 -20.69 -17.44
CA LYS A 37 8.62 -19.33 -17.31
C LYS A 37 7.76 -18.38 -18.15
N PRO A 38 7.56 -17.12 -17.72
CA PRO A 38 6.88 -16.14 -18.55
C PRO A 38 7.61 -16.00 -19.89
N ASP A 39 6.89 -16.25 -20.98
CA ASP A 39 7.32 -15.99 -22.35
C ASP A 39 6.44 -14.85 -22.90
N GLY A 40 7.03 -13.69 -23.16
CA GLY A 40 6.30 -12.47 -23.54
C GLY A 40 5.73 -11.67 -22.36
N ASP A 41 4.40 -11.67 -22.21
CA ASP A 41 3.64 -10.83 -21.26
C ASP A 41 3.93 -11.19 -19.79
N ILE A 42 5.05 -10.65 -19.28
CA ILE A 42 5.50 -10.89 -17.90
C ILE A 42 4.57 -10.26 -16.87
N VAL A 43 3.95 -9.11 -17.16
CA VAL A 43 3.04 -8.42 -16.24
C VAL A 43 1.78 -9.24 -16.03
N GLY A 44 1.13 -9.68 -17.11
CA GLY A 44 -0.04 -10.53 -17.02
C GLY A 44 0.27 -11.88 -16.37
N TRP A 45 1.45 -12.46 -16.67
CA TRP A 45 1.91 -13.69 -16.01
C TRP A 45 2.08 -13.50 -14.50
N LEU A 46 2.72 -12.42 -14.06
CA LEU A 46 2.92 -12.09 -12.64
C LEU A 46 1.58 -11.94 -11.92
N ASN A 47 0.66 -11.17 -12.50
CA ASN A 47 -0.66 -10.90 -11.94
C ASN A 47 -1.51 -12.17 -11.77
N ARG A 48 -1.58 -13.02 -12.80
CA ARG A 48 -2.30 -14.31 -12.73
C ARG A 48 -1.66 -15.25 -11.72
N THR A 49 -0.34 -15.46 -11.83
CA THR A 49 0.41 -16.39 -10.97
C THR A 49 0.32 -15.99 -9.50
N ALA A 50 0.45 -14.69 -9.19
CA ALA A 50 0.35 -14.19 -7.83
C ALA A 50 -1.04 -14.37 -7.23
N THR A 51 -2.09 -14.15 -8.03
CA THR A 51 -3.48 -14.40 -7.61
C THR A 51 -3.69 -15.86 -7.25
N GLU A 52 -3.20 -16.80 -8.06
CA GLU A 52 -3.32 -18.23 -7.80
C GLU A 52 -2.50 -18.69 -6.59
N PHE A 53 -1.37 -18.03 -6.31
CA PHE A 53 -0.55 -18.29 -5.11
C PHE A 53 -1.09 -17.58 -3.86
N GLY A 54 -2.08 -16.69 -4.00
CA GLY A 54 -2.60 -15.90 -2.88
C GLY A 54 -1.61 -14.86 -2.35
N VAL A 55 -0.70 -14.36 -3.19
CA VAL A 55 0.33 -13.37 -2.85
C VAL A 55 0.20 -12.12 -3.71
N SER A 56 0.96 -11.06 -3.39
CA SER A 56 1.02 -9.87 -4.24
C SER A 56 1.93 -10.10 -5.46
N ALA A 57 1.55 -9.56 -6.61
CA ALA A 57 2.35 -9.63 -7.83
C ALA A 57 3.70 -8.92 -7.69
N VAL A 58 3.77 -7.87 -6.85
CA VAL A 58 5.04 -7.20 -6.48
C VAL A 58 5.94 -8.18 -5.71
N SER A 59 5.42 -8.93 -4.74
CA SER A 59 6.20 -9.94 -4.02
C SER A 59 6.72 -11.03 -4.97
N LEU A 60 5.89 -11.46 -5.93
CA LEU A 60 6.30 -12.43 -6.94
C LEU A 60 7.40 -11.88 -7.86
N LYS A 61 7.33 -10.60 -8.28
CA LYS A 61 8.41 -9.94 -9.04
C LYS A 61 9.76 -10.07 -8.32
N TRP A 62 9.81 -9.71 -7.04
CA TRP A 62 11.03 -9.82 -6.24
C TRP A 62 11.49 -11.27 -6.01
N ARG A 63 10.54 -12.21 -5.96
CA ARG A 63 10.86 -13.63 -5.89
C ARG A 63 11.56 -14.11 -7.16
N LEU A 64 11.07 -13.73 -8.34
CA LEU A 64 11.72 -14.06 -9.61
C LEU A 64 13.14 -13.49 -9.68
N LYS A 65 13.33 -12.23 -9.25
CA LYS A 65 14.67 -11.61 -9.13
C LYS A 65 15.59 -12.44 -8.22
N THR A 66 15.12 -12.78 -7.03
CA THR A 66 15.89 -13.57 -6.05
C THR A 66 16.25 -14.97 -6.58
N MET A 67 15.42 -15.53 -7.46
CA MET A 67 15.68 -16.80 -8.13
C MET A 67 16.57 -16.68 -9.38
N GLY A 68 16.92 -15.47 -9.81
CA GLY A 68 17.68 -15.21 -11.04
C GLY A 68 16.88 -15.50 -12.30
N TRP A 69 15.55 -15.43 -12.24
CA TRP A 69 14.68 -15.62 -13.41
C TRP A 69 14.50 -14.35 -14.23
N ILE A 70 14.64 -13.20 -13.57
CA ILE A 70 14.69 -11.89 -14.18
C ILE A 70 15.87 -11.12 -13.56
N ASP A 71 16.48 -10.24 -14.35
CA ASP A 71 17.55 -9.35 -13.91
C ASP A 71 17.02 -8.00 -13.38
N GLU A 72 17.94 -7.12 -12.95
CA GLU A 72 17.58 -5.79 -12.45
C GLU A 72 16.89 -4.93 -13.52
N ALA A 73 17.36 -4.99 -14.77
CA ALA A 73 16.79 -4.19 -15.85
C ALA A 73 15.34 -4.60 -16.15
N GLN A 74 15.05 -5.90 -16.08
CA GLN A 74 13.69 -6.43 -16.21
C GLN A 74 12.81 -6.05 -15.01
N VAL A 75 13.35 -6.02 -13.78
CA VAL A 75 12.61 -5.57 -12.59
C VAL A 75 12.23 -4.10 -12.70
N ASP A 76 13.15 -3.26 -13.15
CA ASP A 76 12.96 -1.82 -13.32
C ASP A 76 11.99 -1.50 -14.47
N ALA A 77 11.98 -2.33 -15.52
CA ALA A 77 11.03 -2.21 -16.63
C ALA A 77 9.59 -2.51 -16.22
N ILE A 78 9.35 -3.24 -15.13
CA ILE A 78 8.02 -3.59 -14.64
C ILE A 78 7.56 -2.56 -13.61
N GLN A 79 6.62 -1.71 -13.99
CA GLN A 79 6.05 -0.71 -13.09
C GLN A 79 5.17 -1.36 -12.01
N ASP A 80 5.38 -1.02 -10.74
CA ASP A 80 4.58 -1.54 -9.63
C ASP A 80 3.09 -1.15 -9.73
N SER A 81 2.78 -0.06 -10.44
CA SER A 81 1.40 0.33 -10.76
C SER A 81 0.66 -0.73 -11.56
N ASP A 82 1.34 -1.42 -12.47
CA ASP A 82 0.75 -2.45 -13.33
C ASP A 82 0.53 -3.78 -12.57
N LEU A 83 1.16 -3.91 -11.39
CA LEU A 83 1.05 -5.05 -10.49
C LEU A 83 0.09 -4.80 -9.33
N ARG A 84 -0.47 -3.59 -9.22
CA ARG A 84 -1.35 -3.22 -8.12
C ARG A 84 -2.62 -4.07 -8.15
N HIS A 85 -3.02 -4.58 -6.97
CA HIS A 85 -4.11 -5.54 -6.82
C HIS A 85 -4.01 -6.75 -7.76
N ASN A 86 -2.78 -7.19 -8.07
CA ASN A 86 -2.51 -8.26 -9.03
C ASN A 86 -3.16 -8.00 -10.40
N GLY A 87 -3.15 -6.75 -10.88
CA GLY A 87 -3.76 -6.35 -12.15
C GLY A 87 -5.28 -6.28 -12.12
N GLY A 88 -5.90 -6.57 -10.98
CA GLY A 88 -7.33 -6.37 -10.78
C GLY A 88 -7.68 -4.88 -10.72
N MET A 89 -8.80 -4.51 -11.33
CA MET A 89 -9.44 -3.24 -10.98
C MET A 89 -9.86 -3.32 -9.51
N MET A 90 -9.56 -2.27 -8.74
CA MET A 90 -10.21 -2.09 -7.44
C MET A 90 -11.73 -2.17 -7.71
N PRO A 91 -12.52 -2.99 -6.98
CA PRO A 91 -13.94 -3.10 -7.27
C PRO A 91 -14.55 -1.69 -7.33
N LEU A 92 -15.11 -1.34 -8.50
CA LEU A 92 -15.79 -0.07 -8.74
C LEU A 92 -16.81 0.11 -7.60
N GLY A 93 -16.56 1.08 -6.71
CA GLY A 93 -17.39 1.35 -5.54
C GLY A 93 -16.73 1.19 -4.16
N GLN A 94 -15.44 0.84 -4.08
CA GLN A 94 -14.72 0.77 -2.80
C GLN A 94 -13.47 1.65 -2.71
N THR A 95 -13.42 2.77 -3.43
CA THR A 95 -12.41 3.78 -3.09
C THR A 95 -12.73 4.25 -1.67
N PRO A 96 -11.86 4.02 -0.68
CA PRO A 96 -12.12 4.48 0.67
C PRO A 96 -12.31 6.00 0.63
N LEU A 97 -13.29 6.51 1.37
CA LEU A 97 -13.43 7.95 1.56
C LEU A 97 -12.10 8.51 2.06
N LEU A 98 -11.80 9.75 1.67
CA LEU A 98 -10.61 10.42 2.12
C LEU A 98 -10.61 10.50 3.66
N LEU A 99 -9.46 10.23 4.28
CA LEU A 99 -9.29 10.20 5.74
C LEU A 99 -10.12 9.12 6.45
N SER A 100 -9.81 8.89 7.72
CA SER A 100 -10.59 7.97 8.55
C SER A 100 -11.70 8.71 9.29
N ARG A 101 -12.82 8.02 9.55
CA ARG A 101 -13.90 8.53 10.40
C ARG A 101 -13.40 9.03 11.76
N LYS A 102 -12.55 8.25 12.43
CA LYS A 102 -11.96 8.61 13.74
C LYS A 102 -11.19 9.93 13.70
N PHE A 103 -10.49 10.18 12.60
CA PHE A 103 -9.79 11.45 12.42
C PHE A 103 -10.77 12.61 12.31
N LEU A 104 -11.86 12.45 11.54
CA LEU A 104 -12.88 13.47 11.40
C LEU A 104 -13.68 13.72 12.69
N GLU A 105 -13.90 12.69 13.51
CA GLU A 105 -14.49 12.82 14.85
C GLU A 105 -13.60 13.69 15.76
N ALA A 106 -12.28 13.45 15.77
CA ALA A 106 -11.34 14.25 16.54
C ALA A 106 -11.26 15.72 16.05
N VAL A 107 -11.35 15.92 14.72
CA VAL A 107 -11.43 17.26 14.11
C VAL A 107 -12.74 17.97 14.52
N SER A 108 -13.87 17.27 14.47
CA SER A 108 -15.19 17.77 14.88
C SER A 108 -15.19 18.23 16.35
N GLU A 109 -14.60 17.43 17.24
CA GLU A 109 -14.40 17.78 18.65
C GLU A 109 -13.47 18.98 18.83
N GLY A 110 -12.41 19.07 18.02
CA GLY A 110 -11.51 20.23 18.01
C GLY A 110 -12.22 21.53 17.64
N PHE A 111 -13.24 21.47 16.76
CA PHE A 111 -14.10 22.61 16.45
C PHE A 111 -15.00 23.00 17.63
N ASP A 112 -15.67 22.02 18.25
CA ASP A 112 -16.57 22.25 19.40
C ASP A 112 -15.84 22.90 20.58
N ARG A 113 -14.58 22.52 20.80
CA ARG A 113 -13.73 23.08 21.86
C ARG A 113 -13.10 24.42 21.50
N GLY A 114 -13.28 24.92 20.27
CA GLY A 114 -12.60 26.11 19.77
C GLY A 114 -11.07 25.97 19.67
N ALA A 115 -10.55 24.73 19.69
CA ALA A 115 -9.11 24.47 19.68
C ALA A 115 -8.48 24.74 18.30
N ILE A 116 -9.27 24.62 17.23
CA ILE A 116 -8.86 24.91 15.87
C ILE A 116 -10.03 25.46 15.06
N SER A 117 -9.75 26.35 14.11
CA SER A 117 -10.78 26.87 13.20
C SER A 117 -10.97 25.97 11.98
N VAL A 118 -12.21 25.93 11.48
CA VAL A 118 -12.59 25.15 10.27
C VAL A 118 -11.72 25.51 9.08
N ARG A 119 -11.53 26.81 8.81
CA ARG A 119 -10.68 27.29 7.71
C ARG A 119 -9.22 26.83 7.84
N LYS A 120 -8.69 26.75 9.06
CA LYS A 120 -7.32 26.30 9.29
C LYS A 120 -7.18 24.81 8.98
N VAL A 121 -8.15 23.99 9.38
CA VAL A 121 -8.16 22.55 9.05
C VAL A 121 -8.33 22.33 7.56
N ALA A 122 -9.30 22.98 6.91
CA ALA A 122 -9.52 22.89 5.47
C ALA A 122 -8.24 23.18 4.69
N ARG A 123 -7.54 24.27 5.03
CA ARG A 123 -6.24 24.63 4.42
C ARG A 123 -5.14 23.59 4.67
N ILE A 124 -5.05 23.00 5.86
CA ILE A 124 -4.03 21.98 6.19
C ILE A 124 -4.29 20.68 5.43
N LEU A 125 -5.56 20.32 5.26
CA LEU A 125 -5.99 19.12 4.54
C LEU A 125 -6.10 19.35 3.03
N GLU A 126 -5.79 20.56 2.55
CA GLU A 126 -5.91 20.97 1.15
C GLU A 126 -7.33 20.76 0.59
N LEU A 127 -8.33 20.97 1.44
CA LEU A 127 -9.75 20.93 1.11
C LEU A 127 -10.35 22.34 1.14
N THR A 128 -11.45 22.54 0.41
CA THR A 128 -12.35 23.67 0.65
C THR A 128 -13.11 23.44 1.97
N VAL A 129 -13.69 24.50 2.54
CA VAL A 129 -14.56 24.37 3.72
C VAL A 129 -15.75 23.47 3.39
N ASP A 130 -16.37 23.68 2.24
CA ASP A 130 -17.50 22.89 1.75
C ASP A 130 -17.10 21.43 1.54
N GLY A 131 -15.94 21.18 0.90
CA GLY A 131 -15.41 19.83 0.68
C GLY A 131 -15.06 19.10 1.98
N LEU A 132 -14.59 19.83 3.00
CA LEU A 132 -14.43 19.27 4.35
C LEU A 132 -15.79 18.90 4.95
N GLY A 133 -16.81 19.74 4.78
CA GLY A 133 -18.18 19.44 5.19
C GLY A 133 -18.73 18.20 4.49
N GLU A 134 -18.64 18.13 3.17
CA GLU A 134 -19.10 16.98 2.36
C GLU A 134 -18.42 15.69 2.80
N LEU A 135 -17.12 15.76 3.10
CA LEU A 135 -16.37 14.63 3.61
C LEU A 135 -16.87 14.18 5.00
N MET A 136 -17.16 15.12 5.91
CA MET A 136 -17.73 14.80 7.21
C MET A 136 -19.11 14.14 7.10
N ASP A 137 -19.96 14.60 6.20
CA ASP A 137 -21.27 13.99 5.93
C ASP A 137 -21.15 12.59 5.34
N ALA A 138 -20.25 12.40 4.38
CA ALA A 138 -20.00 11.09 3.78
C ALA A 138 -19.55 10.05 4.82
N HIS A 139 -18.85 10.50 5.88
CA HIS A 139 -18.48 9.65 7.03
C HIS A 139 -19.56 9.60 8.12
N GLY A 140 -20.63 10.38 8.03
CA GLY A 140 -21.68 10.50 9.07
C GLY A 140 -21.19 11.13 10.36
N VAL A 141 -20.24 12.07 10.27
CA VAL A 141 -19.70 12.85 11.38
C VAL A 141 -20.40 14.20 11.42
N LYS A 142 -20.84 14.63 12.61
CA LYS A 142 -21.56 15.90 12.79
C LYS A 142 -20.72 17.09 12.32
N ARG A 143 -21.29 17.90 11.42
CA ARG A 143 -20.78 19.25 11.11
C ARG A 143 -21.10 20.18 12.27
N ASN A 144 -20.09 20.91 12.75
CA ASN A 144 -20.23 21.93 13.79
C ASN A 144 -20.06 23.35 13.21
N PHE A 145 -20.38 23.52 11.91
CA PHE A 145 -20.26 24.76 11.17
C PHE A 145 -21.25 24.77 10.00
N ASP A 146 -21.75 25.96 9.65
CA ASP A 146 -22.69 26.18 8.55
C ASP A 146 -21.97 26.90 7.40
N PHE A 147 -21.56 26.14 6.38
CA PHE A 147 -21.09 26.64 5.08
C PHE A 147 -21.39 25.57 4.01
#